data_AF-A0A7X9CFC4-F1
#
_entry.id   AF-A0A7X9CFC4-F1
#
_cell.length_a   1.000
_cell.length_b   1.000
_cell.length_c   1.000
_cell.angle_alpha   90.00
_cell.angle_beta   90.00
_cell.angle_gamma   90.00
#
_symmetry.space_group_name_H-M   'P 1'
#
loop_
_entity.id
_entity.type
_entity.pdbx_description
1 polymer ?
#
loop_
_entity_poly.entity_id
_entity_poly.type
_entity_poly.pdbx_seq_one_letter_code
_entity_poly.pdbx_strand_id
1 'polypeptide(L)'
;MKLAEALILRADLQKRIEQIKYRLRNNVMVQEGDQPSEDPELLLKEYEQCQLELTNIIKRINKTNIQIMFDEKWTLADALTERDGLWERRLTLSQIAESASIKQDRYTRTEIKYISTVNVRELQKEVDRLSKEYRELDTRIQGLNWTIDLI
;
A
#
# COMPACT_ATOMS: atom_id res chain seq x y z
N MET A 1 -16.78 -9.34 12.97
CA MET A 1 -15.75 -8.47 12.40
C MET A 1 -15.92 -8.48 10.90
N LYS A 2 -16.21 -7.32 10.32
CA LYS A 2 -16.21 -7.14 8.87
C LYS A 2 -14.78 -7.17 8.33
N LEU A 3 -14.62 -7.50 7.06
CA LEU A 3 -13.31 -7.50 6.40
C LEU A 3 -12.65 -6.11 6.47
N ALA A 4 -13.43 -5.04 6.32
CA ALA A 4 -12.95 -3.66 6.49
C ALA A 4 -12.37 -3.40 7.90
N GLU A 5 -13.05 -3.84 8.95
CA GLU A 5 -12.57 -3.71 10.33
C GLU A 5 -11.27 -4.49 10.54
N ALA A 6 -11.15 -5.67 9.92
CA ALA A 6 -9.93 -6.48 9.97
C ALA A 6 -8.75 -5.78 9.28
N LEU A 7 -8.99 -5.12 8.15
CA LEU A 7 -7.98 -4.35 7.42
C LEU A 7 -7.50 -3.13 8.24
N ILE A 8 -8.42 -2.45 8.93
CA ILE A 8 -8.09 -1.36 9.86
C ILE A 8 -7.25 -1.89 11.03
N LEU A 9 -7.70 -2.97 11.68
CA LEU A 9 -6.97 -3.60 12.78
C LEU A 9 -5.57 -4.04 12.37
N ARG A 10 -5.41 -4.60 11.15
CA ARG A 10 -4.09 -4.94 10.59
C ARG A 10 -3.18 -3.71 10.52
N ALA A 11 -3.67 -2.59 10.00
CA ALA A 11 -2.89 -1.36 9.87
C ALA A 11 -2.49 -0.79 11.24
N ASP A 12 -3.41 -0.81 12.21
CA ASP A 12 -3.16 -0.36 13.58
C ASP A 12 -2.13 -1.25 14.29
N LEU A 13 -2.24 -2.57 14.16
CA LEU A 13 -1.26 -3.52 14.70
C LEU A 13 0.13 -3.30 14.11
N GLN A 14 0.23 -3.12 12.79
CA GLN A 14 1.51 -2.81 12.13
C GLN A 14 2.12 -1.51 12.66
N LYS A 15 1.32 -0.46 12.81
CA LYS A 15 1.77 0.82 13.36
C LYS A 15 2.23 0.68 14.82
N ARG A 16 1.47 -0.03 15.65
CA ARG A 16 1.81 -0.31 17.06
C ARG A 16 3.12 -1.10 17.17
N ILE A 17 3.30 -2.10 16.32
CA ILE A 17 4.55 -2.88 16.26
C ILE A 17 5.75 -1.98 15.95
N GLU A 18 5.65 -1.06 14.99
CA GLU A 18 6.75 -0.12 14.70
C GLU A 18 7.03 0.82 15.88
N GLN A 19 6.01 1.25 16.61
CA GLN A 19 6.18 2.03 17.84
C GLN A 19 6.88 1.23 18.95
N ILE A 20 6.50 -0.03 19.16
CA ILE A 20 7.16 -0.91 20.14
C ILE A 20 8.61 -1.17 19.72
N LYS A 21 8.89 -1.43 18.44
CA LYS A 21 10.25 -1.59 17.91
C LYS A 21 11.12 -0.35 18.12
N TYR A 22 10.53 0.84 18.05
CA TYR A 22 11.23 2.09 18.35
C TYR A 22 11.54 2.20 19.86
N ARG A 23 10.53 1.95 20.73
CA ARG A 23 10.70 1.94 22.20
C ARG A 23 11.74 0.93 22.66
N LEU A 24 11.71 -0.30 22.13
CA LEU A 24 12.71 -1.33 22.41
C LEU A 24 14.12 -0.86 22.07
N ARG A 25 14.34 -0.31 20.86
CA ARG A 25 15.65 0.19 20.43
C ARG A 25 16.22 1.27 21.36
N ASN A 26 15.36 2.06 22.00
CA ASN A 26 15.79 3.10 22.92
C ASN A 26 16.03 2.61 24.35
N ASN A 27 15.58 1.40 24.72
CA ASN A 27 15.65 0.87 26.08
C ASN A 27 16.52 -0.39 26.20
N VAL A 28 17.07 -0.92 25.11
CA VAL A 28 17.92 -2.12 25.11
C VAL A 28 19.32 -1.91 25.71
N MET A 29 19.79 -0.67 25.81
CA MET A 29 21.09 -0.32 26.39
C MET A 29 20.97 0.97 27.19
N VAL A 30 21.62 0.99 28.36
CA VAL A 30 21.75 2.17 29.24
C VAL A 30 23.19 2.29 29.72
N GLN A 31 23.56 3.45 30.26
CA GLN A 31 24.87 3.62 30.90
C GLN A 31 24.94 2.82 32.21
N GLU A 32 26.15 2.50 32.66
CA GLU A 32 26.34 1.82 33.94
C GLU A 32 25.77 2.67 35.08
N GLY A 33 24.86 2.07 35.86
CA GLY A 33 24.16 2.74 36.97
C GLY A 33 22.82 3.37 36.60
N ASP A 34 22.50 3.50 35.31
CA ASP A 34 21.19 3.99 34.85
C ASP A 34 20.16 2.85 34.78
N GLN A 35 18.88 3.23 34.77
CA GLN A 35 17.76 2.33 34.50
C GLN A 35 17.13 2.70 33.16
N PRO A 36 16.63 1.71 32.38
CA PRO A 36 15.89 2.01 31.16
C PRO A 36 14.62 2.79 31.51
N SER A 37 14.17 3.63 30.58
CA SER A 37 12.94 4.42 30.77
C SER A 37 11.70 3.52 30.80
N GLU A 38 11.79 2.35 30.15
CA GLU A 38 10.75 1.34 30.06
C GLU A 38 11.37 -0.05 30.19
N ASP A 39 10.65 -1.00 30.79
CA ASP A 39 11.11 -2.38 30.94
C ASP A 39 11.16 -3.10 29.57
N PRO A 40 12.36 -3.49 29.07
CA PRO A 40 12.51 -4.15 27.78
C PRO A 40 11.77 -5.50 27.70
N GLU A 41 11.67 -6.23 28.80
CA GLU A 41 11.02 -7.54 28.86
C GLU A 41 9.50 -7.41 28.74
N LEU A 42 8.92 -6.35 29.30
CA LEU A 42 7.50 -6.04 29.10
C LEU A 42 7.22 -5.60 27.66
N LEU A 43 8.10 -4.76 27.08
CA LEU A 43 7.99 -4.33 25.69
C LEU A 43 8.12 -5.52 24.71
N LEU A 44 8.98 -6.49 25.01
CA LEU A 44 9.15 -7.69 24.20
C LEU A 44 7.90 -8.57 24.23
N LYS A 45 7.30 -8.77 25.41
CA LYS A 45 6.01 -9.48 25.54
C LYS A 45 4.89 -8.76 24.79
N GLU A 46 4.82 -7.44 24.88
CA GLU A 46 3.84 -6.63 24.13
C GLU A 46 4.02 -6.82 22.62
N TYR A 47 5.27 -6.81 22.15
CA TYR A 47 5.60 -7.06 20.74
C TYR A 47 5.17 -8.44 20.27
N GLU A 48 5.48 -9.50 21.03
CA GLU A 48 5.12 -10.88 20.68
C GLU A 48 3.60 -11.07 20.59
N GLN A 49 2.85 -10.50 21.53
CA GLN A 49 1.39 -10.52 21.50
C GLN A 49 0.84 -9.82 20.25
N CYS A 50 1.32 -8.60 19.95
CA CYS A 50 0.90 -7.86 18.76
C CYS A 50 1.24 -8.62 17.47
N GLN A 51 2.40 -9.27 17.41
CA GLN A 51 2.80 -10.06 16.25
C GLN A 51 1.94 -11.30 16.04
N LEU A 52 1.59 -12.00 17.12
CA LEU A 52 0.69 -13.15 17.07
C LEU A 52 -0.69 -12.73 16.54
N GLU A 53 -1.23 -11.63 17.07
CA GLU A 53 -2.52 -11.08 16.63
C GLU A 53 -2.48 -10.66 15.16
N LEU A 54 -1.46 -9.91 14.75
CA LEU A 54 -1.27 -9.48 13.36
C LEU A 54 -1.22 -10.68 12.41
N THR A 55 -0.46 -11.71 12.78
CA THR A 55 -0.34 -12.94 11.99
C THR A 55 -1.69 -13.63 11.83
N ASN A 56 -2.48 -13.72 12.90
CA ASN A 56 -3.82 -14.32 12.85
C ASN A 56 -4.77 -13.52 11.94
N ILE A 57 -4.78 -12.20 12.09
CA ILE A 57 -5.61 -11.32 11.26
C ILE A 57 -5.25 -11.42 9.77
N ILE A 58 -3.95 -11.42 9.43
CA ILE A 58 -3.51 -11.58 8.04
C ILE A 58 -3.96 -12.92 7.46
N LYS A 59 -3.85 -14.02 8.21
CA LYS A 59 -4.29 -15.35 7.74
C LYS A 59 -5.78 -15.36 7.42
N ARG A 60 -6.60 -14.76 8.28
CA ARG A 60 -8.05 -14.68 8.12
C ARG A 60 -8.46 -13.79 6.95
N ILE A 61 -7.79 -12.65 6.78
CA ILE A 61 -7.99 -11.75 5.63
C ILE A 61 -7.69 -12.51 4.33
N ASN A 62 -6.53 -13.16 4.25
CA ASN A 62 -6.14 -13.88 3.05
C ASN A 62 -7.11 -15.02 2.70
N LYS A 63 -7.54 -15.79 3.72
CA LYS A 63 -8.55 -16.84 3.54
C LYS A 63 -9.86 -16.26 3.01
N THR A 64 -10.32 -15.15 3.59
CA THR A 64 -11.55 -14.47 3.16
C THR A 64 -11.44 -13.96 1.72
N ASN A 65 -10.32 -13.32 1.36
CA ASN A 65 -10.11 -12.78 0.01
C ASN A 65 -10.14 -13.85 -1.09
N ILE A 66 -9.63 -15.05 -0.80
CA ILE A 66 -9.60 -16.16 -1.77
C ILE A 66 -10.96 -16.86 -1.85
N GLN A 67 -11.75 -16.86 -0.78
CA GLN A 67 -13.03 -17.58 -0.72
C GLN A 67 -14.23 -16.77 -1.21
N ILE A 68 -14.18 -15.44 -1.09
CA ILE A 68 -15.31 -14.58 -1.45
C ILE A 68 -15.22 -14.15 -2.91
N MET A 69 -16.32 -14.29 -3.63
CA MET A 69 -16.46 -13.83 -5.01
C MET A 69 -16.70 -12.31 -5.05
N PHE A 70 -15.93 -11.62 -5.88
CA PHE A 70 -16.13 -10.20 -6.22
C PHE A 70 -17.21 -10.06 -7.32
N ASP A 71 -17.20 -10.97 -8.29
CA ASP A 71 -18.21 -11.14 -9.33
C ASP A 71 -18.27 -12.60 -9.81
N GLU A 72 -18.87 -12.88 -10.98
CA GLU A 72 -19.00 -14.25 -11.52
C GLU A 72 -17.66 -14.91 -11.89
N LYS A 73 -16.59 -14.11 -12.09
CA LYS A 73 -15.30 -14.58 -12.60
C LYS A 73 -14.17 -14.42 -11.58
N TRP A 74 -14.23 -13.38 -10.77
CA TRP A 74 -13.14 -12.99 -9.89
C TRP A 74 -13.47 -13.25 -8.44
N THR A 75 -12.51 -13.85 -7.73
CA THR A 75 -12.45 -13.74 -6.27
C THR A 75 -12.08 -12.31 -5.87
N LEU A 76 -12.27 -11.97 -4.60
CA LEU A 76 -11.79 -10.70 -4.08
C LEU A 76 -10.25 -10.56 -4.19
N ALA A 77 -9.52 -11.67 -4.07
CA ALA A 77 -8.07 -11.70 -4.32
C ALA A 77 -7.71 -11.37 -5.78
N ASP A 78 -8.48 -11.89 -6.75
CA ASP A 78 -8.27 -11.58 -8.17
C ASP A 78 -8.56 -10.10 -8.44
N ALA A 79 -9.67 -9.58 -7.92
CA ALA A 79 -10.03 -8.16 -8.07
C ALA A 79 -8.97 -7.21 -7.48
N LEU A 80 -8.39 -7.57 -6.34
CA LEU A 80 -7.26 -6.82 -5.76
C LEU A 80 -6.04 -6.85 -6.68
N THR A 81 -5.73 -8.00 -7.28
CA THR A 81 -4.60 -8.16 -8.20
C THR A 81 -4.78 -7.31 -9.47
N GLU A 82 -5.98 -7.34 -10.05
CA GLU A 82 -6.33 -6.50 -11.21
C GLU A 82 -6.25 -5.00 -10.89
N ARG A 83 -6.73 -4.61 -9.70
CA ARG A 83 -6.63 -3.22 -9.22
C ARG A 83 -5.16 -2.78 -9.10
N ASP A 84 -4.31 -3.61 -8.53
CA ASP A 84 -2.89 -3.31 -8.35
C ASP A 84 -2.17 -3.24 -9.72
N GLY A 85 -2.54 -4.11 -10.67
CA GLY A 85 -2.06 -4.04 -12.06
C GLY A 85 -2.48 -2.75 -12.78
N LEU A 86 -3.73 -2.30 -12.61
CA LEU A 86 -4.20 -1.02 -13.15
C LEU A 86 -3.42 0.17 -12.55
N TRP A 87 -3.14 0.12 -11.24
CA TRP A 87 -2.36 1.15 -10.56
C TRP A 87 -0.94 1.25 -11.12
N GLU A 88 -0.22 0.13 -11.22
CA GLU A 88 1.16 0.11 -11.71
C GLU A 88 1.26 0.55 -13.18
N ARG A 89 0.32 0.11 -14.02
CA ARG A 89 0.26 0.54 -15.42
C ARG A 89 0.00 2.04 -15.53
N ARG A 90 -0.94 2.57 -14.74
CA ARG A 90 -1.23 4.00 -14.68
C ARG A 90 0.01 4.78 -14.22
N LEU A 91 0.67 4.35 -13.16
CA LEU A 91 1.85 5.00 -12.60
C LEU A 91 2.98 5.07 -13.63
N THR A 92 3.27 3.93 -14.27
CA THR A 92 4.31 3.83 -15.31
C THR A 92 4.04 4.78 -16.47
N LEU A 93 2.82 4.79 -17.02
CA LEU A 93 2.47 5.67 -18.14
C LEU A 93 2.50 7.15 -17.74
N SER A 94 2.12 7.47 -16.50
CA SER A 94 2.20 8.83 -15.96
C SER A 94 3.66 9.30 -15.88
N GLN A 95 4.57 8.46 -15.39
CA GLN A 95 6.00 8.78 -15.29
C GLN A 95 6.65 8.95 -16.68
N ILE A 96 6.26 8.11 -17.66
CA ILE A 96 6.71 8.25 -19.05
C ILE A 96 6.20 9.57 -19.64
N ALA A 97 4.92 9.89 -19.46
CA ALA A 97 4.34 11.14 -19.95
C ALA A 97 4.99 12.38 -19.32
N GLU A 98 5.29 12.33 -18.02
CA GLU A 98 6.02 13.38 -17.30
C GLU A 98 7.43 13.55 -17.87
N SER A 99 8.20 12.47 -17.96
CA SER A 99 9.57 12.48 -18.51
C SER A 99 9.62 13.02 -19.94
N ALA A 100 8.64 12.65 -20.76
CA ALA A 100 8.49 13.11 -22.14
C ALA A 100 7.99 14.57 -22.25
N SER A 101 7.48 15.14 -21.16
CA SER A 101 7.00 16.53 -21.09
C SER A 101 8.06 17.50 -20.57
N ILE A 102 9.15 17.01 -19.97
CA ILE A 102 10.25 17.84 -19.48
C ILE A 102 10.89 18.55 -20.67
N LYS A 103 10.64 19.86 -20.78
CA LYS A 103 11.34 20.75 -21.70
C LYS A 103 12.63 21.17 -21.01
N GLN A 104 13.78 20.85 -21.61
CA GLN A 104 15.01 21.55 -21.23
C GLN A 104 14.92 22.98 -21.76
N ASP A 105 14.93 23.95 -20.86
CA ASP A 105 15.07 25.36 -21.21
C ASP A 105 16.44 25.59 -21.85
N ARG A 106 16.43 26.26 -23.00
CA ARG A 106 17.65 26.58 -23.75
C ARG A 106 18.10 27.98 -23.39
N TYR A 107 19.40 28.13 -23.15
CA TYR A 107 20.03 29.45 -23.01
C TYR A 107 20.58 29.95 -24.35
N THR A 108 20.91 29.05 -25.29
CA THR A 108 21.54 29.43 -26.57
C THR A 108 20.93 28.73 -27.78
N ARG A 109 20.86 29.44 -28.92
CA ARG A 109 20.36 28.92 -30.21
C ARG A 109 21.18 27.78 -30.82
N THR A 110 22.39 27.52 -30.31
CA THR A 110 23.29 26.44 -30.74
C THR A 110 23.08 25.11 -30.00
N GLU A 111 22.33 25.08 -28.89
CA GLU A 111 22.10 23.85 -28.11
C GLU A 111 21.20 22.86 -28.86
N ILE A 112 21.50 21.56 -28.74
CA ILE A 112 20.74 20.48 -29.40
C ILE A 112 19.37 20.33 -28.73
N LYS A 113 18.31 20.24 -29.56
CA LYS A 113 16.92 20.11 -29.08
C LYS A 113 16.61 18.64 -28.74
N TYR A 114 16.16 18.40 -27.51
CA TYR A 114 15.50 17.15 -27.16
C TYR A 114 14.07 17.13 -27.70
N ILE A 115 13.69 16.04 -28.35
CA ILE A 115 12.33 15.77 -28.82
C ILE A 115 11.81 14.53 -28.12
N SER A 116 10.53 14.56 -27.72
CA SER A 116 9.88 13.35 -27.22
C SER A 116 9.77 12.33 -28.35
N THR A 117 10.13 11.08 -28.05
CA THR A 117 9.95 9.93 -28.95
C THR A 117 8.58 9.28 -28.79
N VAL A 118 7.76 9.77 -27.85
CA VAL A 118 6.44 9.23 -27.52
C VAL A 118 5.35 10.29 -27.62
N ASN A 119 4.13 9.86 -27.94
CA ASN A 119 2.99 10.75 -28.01
C ASN A 119 2.41 11.00 -26.61
N VAL A 120 2.85 12.11 -26.00
CA VAL A 120 2.43 12.52 -24.65
C VAL A 120 0.91 12.65 -24.52
N ARG A 121 0.22 13.16 -25.54
CA ARG A 121 -1.25 13.34 -25.51
C ARG A 121 -1.98 12.00 -25.41
N GLU A 122 -1.55 11.01 -26.17
CA GLU A 122 -2.17 9.67 -26.13
C GLU A 122 -1.84 8.95 -24.82
N LEU A 123 -0.62 9.10 -24.29
CA LEU A 123 -0.27 8.59 -22.97
C LEU A 123 -1.13 9.20 -21.85
N GLN A 124 -1.36 10.51 -21.89
CA GLN A 124 -2.22 11.19 -20.91
C GLN A 124 -3.67 10.70 -20.98
N LYS A 125 -4.23 10.51 -22.18
CA LYS A 125 -5.58 9.92 -22.33
C LYS A 125 -5.67 8.51 -21.74
N GLU A 126 -4.65 7.70 -21.96
CA GLU A 126 -4.60 6.34 -21.42
C GLU A 126 -4.48 6.36 -19.88
N VAL A 127 -3.68 7.27 -19.32
CA VAL A 127 -3.60 7.50 -17.87
C VAL A 127 -4.96 7.89 -17.31
N ASP A 128 -5.69 8.79 -17.96
CA ASP A 128 -7.03 9.22 -17.51
C ASP A 128 -8.02 8.04 -17.53
N ARG A 129 -7.97 7.21 -18.58
CA ARG A 129 -8.79 5.99 -18.70
C ARG A 129 -8.49 5.01 -17.57
N LEU A 130 -7.23 4.66 -17.37
CA LEU A 130 -6.81 3.75 -16.29
C LEU A 130 -7.14 4.31 -14.89
N SER A 131 -7.05 5.63 -14.72
CA SER A 131 -7.43 6.31 -13.47
C SER A 131 -8.92 6.20 -13.17
N LYS A 132 -9.76 6.15 -14.20
CA LYS A 132 -11.20 5.92 -14.05
C LYS A 132 -11.46 4.46 -13.69
N GLU A 133 -10.91 3.53 -14.46
CA GLU A 133 -11.06 2.07 -14.24
C GLU A 133 -10.60 1.68 -12.82
N TYR A 134 -9.44 2.17 -12.37
CA TYR A 134 -8.93 1.95 -11.02
C TYR A 134 -9.91 2.42 -9.94
N ARG A 135 -10.47 3.64 -10.07
CA ARG A 135 -11.38 4.21 -9.06
C ARG A 135 -12.69 3.44 -8.98
N GLU A 136 -13.24 3.01 -10.12
CA GLU A 136 -14.47 2.23 -10.16
C GLU A 136 -14.28 0.87 -9.49
N LEU A 137 -13.17 0.18 -9.80
CA LEU A 137 -12.83 -1.10 -9.20
C LEU A 137 -12.57 -0.98 -7.70
N ASP A 138 -11.72 -0.03 -7.28
CA ASP A 138 -11.40 0.17 -5.87
C ASP A 138 -12.64 0.54 -5.05
N THR A 139 -13.53 1.40 -5.57
CA THR A 139 -14.78 1.75 -4.88
C THR A 139 -15.65 0.53 -4.64
N ARG A 140 -15.79 -0.38 -5.63
CA ARG A 140 -16.53 -1.65 -5.43
C ARG A 140 -15.85 -2.54 -4.40
N ILE A 141 -14.52 -2.67 -4.44
CA ILE A 141 -13.75 -3.45 -3.47
C ILE A 141 -13.98 -2.91 -2.05
N GLN A 142 -13.89 -1.60 -1.84
CA GLN A 142 -14.15 -1.00 -0.53
C GLN A 142 -15.59 -1.19 -0.07
N GLY A 143 -16.56 -1.08 -0.98
CA GLY A 143 -17.96 -1.38 -0.66
C GLY A 143 -18.14 -2.82 -0.18
N LEU A 144 -17.52 -3.78 -0.85
CA LEU A 144 -17.57 -5.19 -0.45
C LEU A 144 -16.90 -5.44 0.90
N ASN A 145 -15.75 -4.82 1.18
CA ASN A 145 -15.06 -4.97 2.47
C ASN A 145 -15.95 -4.67 3.69
N TRP A 146 -16.91 -3.76 3.56
CA TRP A 146 -17.86 -3.42 4.64
C TRP A 146 -19.05 -4.37 4.77
N THR A 147 -19.32 -5.18 3.76
CA THR A 147 -20.46 -6.12 3.75
C THR A 147 -20.04 -7.53 4.16
N ILE A 148 -18.81 -7.93 3.79
CA ILE A 148 -18.27 -9.28 4.02
C ILE A 148 -17.84 -9.45 5.48
N ASP A 149 -18.23 -10.57 6.09
CA ASP A 149 -17.73 -11.01 7.39
C ASP A 149 -16.39 -11.75 7.24
N LEU A 150 -15.45 -11.45 8.15
CA LEU A 150 -14.14 -12.09 8.17
C LEU A 150 -14.25 -13.56 8.62
N ILE A 151 -13.74 -14.46 7.80
CA ILE A 151 -13.70 -15.91 8.04
C ILE A 151 -12.62 -16.31 9.04
#